data_AF-A0A3B7MXR9-F1
#
_entry.id   AF-A0A3B7MXR9-F1
#
_cell.length_a   1.000
_cell.length_b   1.000
_cell.length_c   1.000
_cell.angle_alpha   90.00
_cell.angle_beta   90.00
_cell.angle_gamma   90.00
#
_symmetry.space_group_name_H-M   'P 1'
#
loop_
_entity.id
_entity.type
_entity.pdbx_description
1 polymer ?
#
loop_
_entity_poly.entity_id
_entity_poly.type
_entity_poly.pdbx_seq_one_letter_code
_entity_poly.pdbx_strand_id
1 'polypeptide(L)'
;MYGRYFMRTRSSLTGKRVKKDPAFRKTMLYAALLGKASRIGSKIYAALPAERKRHTLYRKLTGEAMTWLKYEWKEEEIITYLLKQYGQPVIKLQQEPKVVALRAPFGHKSQRLRDRKGRSVEPIKEKKLPLSLALYRLHDRAFRRQYNQSLTTYPWSEYVMT
;
A
#
# COMPACT_ATOMS: atom_id res chain seq x y z
N MET A 1 23.14 -10.23 -22.81
CA MET A 1 21.82 -9.84 -22.25
C MET A 1 21.89 -8.35 -21.90
N TYR A 2 21.54 -7.48 -22.84
CA TYR A 2 21.64 -6.02 -22.69
C TYR A 2 20.27 -5.43 -22.32
N GLY A 3 19.93 -5.48 -21.03
CA GLY A 3 18.72 -4.84 -20.51
C GLY A 3 19.03 -3.51 -19.84
N ARG A 4 18.12 -2.53 -19.91
CA ARG A 4 18.18 -1.33 -19.06
C ARG A 4 17.82 -1.74 -17.63
N TYR A 5 18.79 -1.69 -16.71
CA TYR A 5 18.58 -2.00 -15.31
C TYR A 5 18.20 -0.74 -14.54
N PHE A 6 17.00 -0.72 -13.96
CA PHE A 6 16.59 0.33 -13.03
C PHE A 6 16.98 -0.08 -11.59
N MET A 7 17.97 0.59 -11.02
CA MET A 7 18.29 0.41 -9.60
C MET A 7 17.35 1.25 -8.74
N ARG A 8 16.59 0.61 -7.84
CA ARG A 8 15.84 1.31 -6.80
C ARG A 8 16.75 1.57 -5.60
N THR A 9 17.25 2.79 -5.47
CA THR A 9 17.97 3.22 -4.26
C THR A 9 17.02 3.27 -3.08
N ARG A 10 17.49 2.84 -1.90
CA ARG A 10 16.71 2.90 -0.66
C ARG A 10 16.35 4.36 -0.37
N SER A 11 15.06 4.64 -0.22
CA SER A 11 14.60 5.99 0.10
C SER A 11 14.96 6.36 1.55
N SER A 12 15.03 7.66 1.84
CA SER A 12 15.15 8.19 3.20
C SER A 12 13.87 8.01 4.03
N LEU A 13 12.85 7.35 3.49
CA LEU A 13 11.56 7.16 4.12
C LEU A 13 11.66 6.00 5.11
N THR A 14 11.58 6.31 6.40
CA THR A 14 11.51 5.29 7.46
C THR A 14 10.15 5.36 8.14
N GLY A 15 9.65 4.24 8.66
CA GLY A 15 8.38 4.23 9.41
C GLY A 15 8.41 5.14 10.64
N LYS A 16 9.58 5.30 11.29
CA LYS A 16 9.78 6.26 12.39
C LYS A 16 9.56 7.70 11.92
N ARG A 17 10.10 8.05 10.74
CA ARG A 17 9.90 9.37 10.13
C ARG A 17 8.43 9.61 9.81
N VAL A 18 7.76 8.70 9.10
CA VAL A 18 6.34 8.86 8.73
C VAL A 18 5.44 9.09 9.94
N LYS A 19 5.73 8.45 11.08
CA LYS A 19 4.93 8.58 12.31
C LYS A 19 5.18 9.88 13.10
N LYS A 20 6.37 10.49 12.98
CA LYS A 20 6.80 11.60 13.88
C LYS A 20 7.05 12.93 13.16
N ASP A 21 7.43 12.90 11.90
CA ASP A 21 7.80 14.08 11.11
C ASP A 21 6.54 14.89 10.74
N PRO A 22 6.52 16.22 10.98
CA PRO A 22 5.35 17.06 10.72
C PRO A 22 4.88 17.02 9.26
N ALA A 23 5.78 16.74 8.30
CA ALA A 23 5.43 16.60 6.88
C ALA A 23 4.36 15.52 6.63
N PHE A 24 4.27 14.50 7.50
CA PHE A 24 3.32 13.39 7.37
C PHE A 24 2.11 13.52 8.29
N ARG A 25 1.92 14.65 8.98
CA ARG A 25 0.83 14.86 9.94
C ARG A 25 -0.55 14.59 9.34
N LYS A 26 -0.82 15.13 8.14
CA LYS A 26 -2.08 14.89 7.41
C LYS A 26 -2.26 13.41 7.02
N THR A 27 -1.19 12.75 6.57
CA THR A 27 -1.21 11.32 6.23
C THR A 27 -1.56 10.47 7.45
N MET A 28 -0.94 10.76 8.59
CA MET A 28 -1.21 10.05 9.84
C MET A 28 -2.62 10.30 10.38
N LEU A 29 -3.16 11.52 10.21
CA LEU A 29 -4.56 11.83 10.52
C LEU A 29 -5.51 10.94 9.70
N TYR A 30 -5.36 10.90 8.37
CA TYR A 30 -6.20 10.05 7.53
C TYR A 30 -6.00 8.56 7.79
N ALA A 31 -4.79 8.13 8.15
CA ALA A 31 -4.52 6.75 8.55
C ALA A 31 -5.27 6.38 9.84
N ALA A 32 -5.30 7.28 10.83
CA ALA A 32 -6.09 7.10 12.05
C ALA A 32 -7.59 7.05 11.75
N LEU A 33 -8.07 7.94 10.88
CA LEU A 33 -9.47 7.99 10.44
C LEU A 33 -9.85 6.69 9.69
N LEU A 34 -9.00 6.20 8.80
CA LEU A 34 -9.18 4.91 8.14
C LEU A 34 -9.21 3.75 9.14
N GLY A 35 -8.37 3.80 10.18
CA GLY A 35 -8.40 2.83 11.27
C GLY A 35 -9.75 2.78 12.00
N LYS A 36 -10.36 3.94 12.27
CA LYS A 36 -11.72 4.02 12.83
C LYS A 36 -12.76 3.48 11.84
N ALA A 37 -12.71 3.91 10.58
CA ALA A 37 -13.63 3.48 9.53
C ALA A 37 -13.61 1.96 9.32
N SER A 38 -12.42 1.35 9.35
CA SER A 38 -12.24 -0.10 9.20
C SER A 38 -12.89 -0.88 10.34
N ARG A 39 -12.81 -0.38 11.58
CA ARG A 39 -13.50 -1.00 12.72
C ARG A 39 -15.02 -0.96 12.55
N ILE A 40 -15.57 0.17 12.10
CA ILE A 40 -17.01 0.32 11.78
C ILE A 40 -17.42 -0.66 10.68
N GLY A 41 -16.69 -0.66 9.55
CA GLY A 41 -16.94 -1.56 8.43
C GLY A 41 -16.87 -3.04 8.82
N SER A 42 -15.92 -3.42 9.70
CA SER A 42 -15.79 -4.79 10.20
C SER A 42 -16.98 -5.22 11.05
N LYS A 43 -17.53 -4.35 11.91
CA LYS A 43 -18.73 -4.64 12.72
C LYS A 43 -19.94 -4.95 11.83
N ILE A 44 -20.16 -4.12 10.80
CA ILE A 44 -21.26 -4.28 9.86
C ILE A 44 -21.07 -5.54 9.02
N TYR A 45 -19.85 -5.75 8.50
CA TYR A 45 -19.52 -6.92 7.69
C TYR A 45 -19.69 -8.24 8.46
N ALA A 46 -19.41 -8.25 9.77
CA ALA A 46 -19.63 -9.41 10.62
C ALA A 46 -21.12 -9.79 10.71
N ALA A 47 -22.01 -8.80 10.80
CA ALA A 47 -23.46 -8.96 10.91
C ALA A 47 -24.14 -9.44 9.62
N LEU A 48 -23.48 -9.35 8.46
CA LEU A 48 -24.03 -9.81 7.19
C LEU A 48 -24.02 -11.35 7.08
N PRO A 49 -24.96 -11.94 6.32
CA PRO A 49 -24.94 -13.38 6.03
C PRO A 49 -23.74 -13.75 5.15
N ALA A 50 -23.23 -14.98 5.32
CA ALA A 50 -22.03 -15.48 4.65
C ALA A 50 -22.10 -15.39 3.12
N GLU A 51 -23.29 -15.61 2.52
CA GLU A 51 -23.51 -15.53 1.07
C GLU A 51 -23.15 -14.15 0.46
N ARG A 52 -23.20 -13.09 1.27
CA ARG A 52 -22.93 -11.71 0.85
C ARG A 52 -21.54 -11.22 1.21
N LYS A 53 -20.81 -11.98 2.01
CA LYS A 53 -19.47 -11.62 2.46
C LYS A 53 -18.51 -11.70 1.27
N ARG A 54 -18.30 -10.56 0.62
CA ARG A 54 -17.30 -10.36 -0.44
C ARG A 54 -16.29 -9.31 0.00
N HIS A 55 -15.01 -9.50 -0.34
CA HIS A 55 -13.95 -8.55 -0.01
C HIS A 55 -14.21 -7.15 -0.59
N THR A 56 -14.84 -7.08 -1.77
CA THR A 56 -15.25 -5.81 -2.40
C THR A 56 -16.26 -5.04 -1.55
N LEU A 57 -17.22 -5.74 -0.94
CA LEU A 57 -18.23 -5.13 -0.06
C LEU A 57 -17.59 -4.53 1.19
N TYR A 58 -16.66 -5.26 1.82
CA TYR A 58 -15.92 -4.75 2.97
C TYR A 58 -15.15 -3.45 2.65
N ARG A 59 -14.46 -3.39 1.50
CA ARG A 59 -13.78 -2.17 1.04
C ARG A 59 -14.75 -1.02 0.82
N LYS A 60 -15.93 -1.30 0.27
CA LYS A 60 -16.99 -0.29 0.05
C LYS A 60 -17.51 0.27 1.38
N LEU A 61 -17.88 -0.60 2.33
CA LEU A 61 -18.32 -0.21 3.67
C LEU A 61 -17.28 0.64 4.39
N THR A 62 -16.01 0.24 4.31
CA THR A 62 -14.90 0.99 4.93
C THR A 62 -14.73 2.37 4.30
N GLY A 63 -14.86 2.47 2.97
CA GLY A 63 -14.80 3.74 2.25
C GLY A 63 -15.95 4.68 2.61
N GLU A 64 -17.19 4.17 2.65
CA GLU A 64 -18.37 4.95 3.05
C GLU A 64 -18.25 5.42 4.51
N ALA A 65 -17.89 4.53 5.44
CA ALA A 65 -17.65 4.90 6.83
C ALA A 65 -16.57 5.97 6.96
N MET A 66 -15.50 5.90 6.15
CA MET A 66 -14.46 6.92 6.12
C MET A 66 -14.99 8.28 5.65
N THR A 67 -15.85 8.30 4.64
CA THR A 67 -16.50 9.51 4.14
C THR A 67 -17.41 10.12 5.21
N TRP A 68 -18.22 9.33 5.90
CA TRP A 68 -19.10 9.84 6.96
C TRP A 68 -18.34 10.37 8.18
N LEU A 69 -17.24 9.71 8.55
CA LEU A 69 -16.36 10.22 9.61
C LEU A 69 -15.69 11.57 9.25
N LYS A 70 -15.48 11.86 7.96
CA LYS A 70 -14.99 13.18 7.52
C LYS A 70 -16.06 14.27 7.67
N TYR A 71 -17.33 13.90 7.59
CA TYR A 71 -18.46 14.79 7.85
C TYR A 71 -18.83 14.88 9.34
N GLU A 72 -17.98 14.36 10.23
CA GLU A 72 -18.13 14.44 11.69
C GLU A 72 -19.39 13.74 12.24
N TRP A 73 -19.90 12.74 11.52
CA TRP A 73 -20.99 11.89 12.02
C TRP A 73 -20.53 11.02 13.19
N LYS A 74 -21.45 10.73 14.12
CA LYS A 74 -21.16 9.82 15.23
C LYS A 74 -21.03 8.38 14.74
N GLU A 75 -20.15 7.60 15.37
CA GLU A 75 -19.88 6.21 14.96
C GLU A 75 -21.16 5.35 14.99
N GLU A 76 -22.04 5.56 15.96
CA GLU A 76 -23.31 4.84 16.13
C GLU A 76 -24.30 5.14 14.99
N GLU A 77 -24.41 6.40 14.59
CA GLU A 77 -25.27 6.84 13.48
C GLU A 77 -24.79 6.25 12.15
N ILE A 78 -23.47 6.18 11.95
CA ILE A 78 -22.88 5.55 10.75
C ILE A 78 -23.21 4.06 10.72
N ILE A 79 -23.10 3.36 11.86
CA ILE A 79 -23.42 1.93 11.95
C ILE A 79 -24.89 1.68 11.65
N THR A 80 -25.81 2.43 12.26
CA THR A 80 -27.25 2.27 12.04
C THR A 80 -27.63 2.57 10.59
N TYR A 81 -27.08 3.63 10.01
CA TYR A 81 -27.28 3.99 8.60
C TYR A 81 -26.80 2.89 7.64
N LEU A 82 -25.56 2.41 7.81
CA LEU A 82 -25.00 1.38 6.94
C LEU A 82 -25.69 0.03 7.12
N LEU A 83 -26.09 -0.34 8.35
CA LEU A 83 -26.90 -1.55 8.57
C LEU A 83 -28.26 -1.45 7.89
N LYS A 84 -28.93 -0.30 7.94
CA LYS A 84 -30.20 -0.09 7.24
C LYS A 84 -30.04 -0.27 5.72
N GLN A 85 -28.95 0.25 5.15
CA GLN A 85 -28.69 0.19 3.71
C GLN A 85 -28.30 -1.20 3.22
N TYR A 86 -27.47 -1.93 3.97
CA TYR A 86 -26.89 -3.21 3.54
C TYR A 86 -27.56 -4.45 4.16
N GLY A 87 -28.36 -4.27 5.21
CA GLY A 87 -29.08 -5.33 5.92
C GLY A 87 -30.33 -5.83 5.21
N GLN A 88 -30.87 -5.07 4.27
CA GLN A 88 -32.02 -5.47 3.46
C GLN A 88 -31.69 -6.73 2.64
N PRO A 89 -32.46 -7.82 2.70
CA PRO A 89 -32.27 -8.96 1.83
C PRO A 89 -32.58 -8.53 0.38
N VAL A 90 -31.55 -8.19 -0.41
CA VAL A 90 -31.56 -8.30 -1.88
C VAL A 90 -32.29 -9.58 -2.29
N ILE A 91 -33.50 -9.40 -2.81
CA ILE A 91 -34.29 -10.42 -3.50
C ILE A 91 -33.38 -10.96 -4.59
N LYS A 92 -33.17 -12.29 -4.63
CA LYS A 92 -32.33 -12.95 -5.64
C LYS A 92 -32.96 -12.69 -7.02
N LEU A 93 -32.49 -11.67 -7.73
CA LEU A 93 -32.70 -11.61 -9.18
C LEU A 93 -32.02 -12.84 -9.77
N GLN A 94 -32.84 -13.63 -10.45
CA GLN A 94 -32.59 -15.00 -10.85
C GLN A 94 -31.23 -15.13 -11.53
N GLN A 95 -30.47 -16.14 -11.11
CA GLN A 95 -29.25 -16.55 -11.79
C GLN A 95 -29.65 -16.96 -13.21
N GLU A 96 -29.07 -16.31 -14.23
CA GLU A 96 -29.17 -16.81 -15.60
C GLU A 96 -28.66 -18.27 -15.63
N PRO A 97 -29.33 -19.16 -16.38
CA PRO A 97 -29.03 -20.59 -16.38
C PRO A 97 -27.56 -20.84 -16.71
N LYS A 98 -26.99 -21.88 -16.08
CA LYS A 98 -25.63 -22.37 -16.35
C LYS A 98 -25.40 -22.51 -17.86
N VAL A 99 -24.69 -21.54 -18.45
CA VAL A 99 -24.17 -21.68 -19.80
C VAL A 99 -23.17 -22.83 -19.78
N VAL A 100 -23.43 -23.79 -20.66
CA VAL A 100 -22.69 -25.03 -20.90
C VAL A 100 -21.18 -24.75 -20.99
N ALA A 101 -20.38 -25.60 -20.34
CA ALA A 101 -18.94 -25.47 -20.31
C ALA A 101 -18.33 -25.53 -21.73
N LEU A 102 -17.72 -24.43 -22.17
CA LEU A 102 -16.78 -24.48 -23.29
C LEU A 102 -15.43 -25.05 -22.80
N ARG A 103 -14.84 -25.88 -23.65
CA ARG A 103 -13.64 -26.73 -23.46
C ARG A 103 -12.51 -26.09 -22.64
N ALA A 104 -11.75 -26.96 -21.97
CA ALA A 104 -10.61 -26.63 -21.13
C ALA A 104 -9.63 -25.65 -21.82
N PRO A 105 -9.07 -24.69 -21.07
CA PRO A 105 -8.12 -23.73 -21.63
C PRO A 105 -6.87 -24.44 -22.14
N PHE A 106 -6.33 -23.97 -23.26
CA PHE A 106 -4.99 -24.32 -23.72
C PHE A 106 -3.97 -23.96 -22.62
N GLY A 107 -3.58 -24.95 -21.83
CA GLY A 107 -2.48 -24.82 -20.88
C GLY A 107 -1.16 -25.00 -21.60
N HIS A 108 -0.33 -23.97 -21.68
CA HIS A 108 1.09 -24.19 -21.96
C HIS A 108 1.70 -24.95 -20.80
N LYS A 109 2.22 -26.15 -21.08
CA LYS A 109 2.99 -26.94 -20.10
C LYS A 109 4.24 -26.13 -19.76
N SER A 110 4.28 -25.51 -18.59
CA SER A 110 5.55 -25.00 -18.06
C SER A 110 6.44 -26.20 -17.77
N GLN A 111 7.52 -26.36 -18.53
CA GLN A 111 8.60 -27.28 -18.18
C GLN A 111 9.20 -26.78 -16.85
N ARG A 112 8.70 -27.32 -15.74
CA ARG A 112 9.43 -27.23 -14.47
C ARG A 112 10.73 -27.99 -14.67
N LEU A 113 11.83 -27.26 -14.78
CA LEU A 113 13.18 -27.78 -14.59
C LEU A 113 13.24 -28.42 -13.19
N ARG A 114 12.88 -29.70 -13.12
CA ARG A 114 13.25 -30.58 -12.02
C ARG A 114 14.71 -30.91 -12.24
N ASP A 115 15.60 -30.11 -11.67
CA ASP A 115 16.93 -30.61 -11.34
C ASP A 115 17.29 -30.22 -9.91
N ARG A 116 17.11 -31.21 -9.04
CA ARG A 116 17.84 -31.29 -7.77
C ARG A 116 19.20 -31.90 -8.10
N LYS A 117 20.29 -31.14 -7.92
CA LYS A 117 21.54 -31.60 -7.27
C LYS A 117 22.59 -30.48 -7.26
N GLY A 118 23.00 -30.09 -6.05
CA GLY A 118 24.34 -29.58 -5.75
C GLY A 118 24.75 -28.23 -6.34
N ARG A 119 24.39 -27.12 -5.68
CA ARG A 119 25.29 -25.96 -5.60
C ARG A 119 25.35 -25.50 -4.16
N SER A 120 26.39 -25.92 -3.47
CA SER A 120 26.94 -25.14 -2.36
C SER A 120 27.13 -23.72 -2.89
N VAL A 121 26.30 -22.79 -2.41
CA VAL A 121 26.55 -21.37 -2.67
C VAL A 121 27.80 -21.05 -1.87
N GLU A 122 28.97 -21.07 -2.51
CA GLU A 122 30.15 -20.49 -1.92
C GLU A 122 29.82 -19.02 -1.61
N PRO A 123 30.13 -18.52 -0.39
CA PRO A 123 29.91 -17.12 -0.08
C PRO A 123 30.66 -16.30 -1.12
N ILE A 124 29.92 -15.49 -1.87
CA ILE A 124 30.48 -14.57 -2.85
C ILE A 124 31.50 -13.72 -2.09
N LYS A 125 32.80 -13.88 -2.39
CA LYS A 125 33.85 -13.03 -1.83
C LYS A 125 33.41 -11.59 -2.04
N GLU A 126 33.21 -10.85 -0.95
CA GLU A 126 32.82 -9.44 -1.00
C GLU A 126 33.91 -8.69 -1.77
N LYS A 127 33.66 -8.42 -3.06
CA LYS A 127 34.53 -7.55 -3.85
C LYS A 127 34.35 -6.17 -3.26
N LYS A 128 35.36 -5.68 -2.52
CA LYS A 128 35.42 -4.30 -2.06
C LYS A 128 35.11 -3.39 -3.26
N LEU A 129 34.23 -2.40 -3.07
CA LEU A 129 33.90 -1.46 -4.12
C LEU A 129 35.20 -0.85 -4.68
N PRO A 130 35.34 -0.70 -6.00
CA PRO A 130 36.51 -0.05 -6.58
C PRO A 130 36.60 1.39 -6.04
N LEU A 131 37.83 1.86 -5.83
CA LEU A 131 38.13 3.14 -5.19
C LEU A 131 37.36 4.30 -5.82
N SER A 132 37.21 4.29 -7.15
CA SER A 132 36.42 5.27 -7.90
C SER A 132 34.95 5.34 -7.48
N LEU A 133 34.29 4.20 -7.27
CA LEU A 133 32.90 4.14 -6.80
C LEU A 133 32.77 4.54 -5.32
N ALA A 134 33.78 4.22 -4.50
CA ALA A 134 33.81 4.65 -3.11
C ALA A 134 33.95 6.18 -2.99
N LEU A 135 34.86 6.77 -3.78
CA LEU A 135 35.05 8.22 -3.88
C LEU A 135 33.80 8.92 -4.42
N TYR A 136 33.19 8.41 -5.50
CA TYR A 136 31.95 8.96 -6.03
C TYR A 136 30.83 9.01 -4.97
N ARG A 137 30.68 7.96 -4.15
CA ARG A 137 29.69 7.93 -3.05
C ARG A 137 30.00 8.93 -1.94
N LEU A 138 31.28 9.16 -1.63
CA LEU A 138 31.68 10.18 -0.66
C LEU A 138 31.40 11.59 -1.20
N HIS A 139 31.68 11.84 -2.47
CA HIS A 139 31.40 13.10 -3.13
C HIS A 139 29.90 13.38 -3.27
N ASP A 140 29.06 12.38 -3.62
CA ASP A 140 27.59 12.54 -3.66
C ASP A 140 27.03 12.89 -2.27
N ARG A 141 27.57 12.29 -1.19
CA ARG A 141 27.18 12.67 0.17
C ARG A 141 27.59 14.10 0.53
N ALA A 142 28.78 14.53 0.15
CA ALA A 142 29.25 15.90 0.39
C ALA A 142 28.43 16.92 -0.40
N PHE A 143 28.16 16.64 -1.68
CA PHE A 143 27.32 17.46 -2.55
C PHE A 143 25.91 17.62 -2.00
N ARG A 144 25.26 16.54 -1.56
CA ARG A 144 23.93 16.62 -0.94
C ARG A 144 23.92 17.41 0.37
N ARG A 145 24.99 17.35 1.17
CA ARG A 145 25.10 18.17 2.39
C ARG A 145 25.20 19.65 2.04
N GLN A 146 26.03 20.02 1.07
CA GLN A 146 26.16 21.39 0.60
C GLN A 146 24.86 21.90 -0.03
N TYR A 147 24.20 21.09 -0.85
CA TYR A 147 22.90 21.42 -1.45
C TYR A 147 21.82 21.65 -0.37
N ASN A 148 21.71 20.74 0.60
CA ASN A 148 20.76 20.90 1.72
C ASN A 148 21.09 22.12 2.60
N GLN A 149 22.38 22.43 2.80
CA GLN A 149 22.80 23.66 3.49
C GLN A 149 22.37 24.91 2.71
N SER A 150 22.57 24.92 1.38
CA SER A 150 22.15 26.05 0.54
C SER A 150 20.64 26.29 0.54
N LEU A 151 19.84 25.23 0.70
CA LEU A 151 18.39 25.34 0.89
C LEU A 151 18.02 25.94 2.25
N THR A 152 18.77 25.65 3.31
CA THR A 152 18.57 26.27 4.64
C THR A 152 19.05 27.71 4.73
N THR A 153 19.97 28.15 3.85
CA THR A 153 20.53 29.51 3.83
C THR A 153 19.85 30.43 2.81
N TYR A 154 18.80 29.96 2.13
CA TYR A 154 18.10 30.75 1.10
C TYR A 154 17.20 31.83 1.74
N PRO A 155 17.21 33.09 1.26
CA PRO A 155 16.54 34.23 1.92
C PRO A 155 15.01 34.11 2.05
N TRP A 156 14.39 33.20 1.30
CA TRP A 156 12.94 32.96 1.29
C TRP A 156 12.50 31.74 2.11
N SER A 157 13.41 31.13 2.89
CA SER A 157 13.08 29.98 3.74
C SER A 157 12.06 30.30 4.84
N GLU A 158 11.89 31.59 5.20
CA GLU A 158 10.84 32.06 6.11
C GLU A 158 9.43 32.00 5.51
N TYR A 159 9.30 32.03 4.17
CA TYR A 159 8.00 32.07 3.48
C TYR A 159 7.34 30.69 3.29
N VAL A 160 8.04 29.61 3.61
CA VAL A 160 7.57 28.21 3.46
C VAL A 160 7.08 27.63 4.80
N MET A 161 7.18 28.40 5.90
CA MET A 161 6.88 27.96 7.27
C MET A 161 5.66 28.64 7.92
N THR A 162 4.84 29.36 7.15
CA THR A 162 3.48 29.79 7.54
C THR A 162 2.41 28.91 6.91
#